data_AF-A0AAV4V876-F1
#
_entry.id   AF-A0AAV4V876-F1
#
_cell.length_a   1.000
_cell.length_b   1.000
_cell.length_c   1.000
_cell.angle_alpha   90.00
_cell.angle_beta   90.00
_cell.angle_gamma   90.00
#
_symmetry.space_group_name_H-M   'P 1'
#
loop_
_entity.id
_entity.type
_entity.pdbx_description
1 polymer ?
#
loop_
_entity_poly.entity_id
_entity_poly.type
_entity_poly.pdbx_seq_one_letter_code
_entity_poly.pdbx_strand_id
1 'polypeptide(L)'
;MKVPYVCCSKKFEEHYTNQSGSGIPHYEGISFQRGYGLGGVFRRLFRAALPFLVRGGKVVGKEALVTGMKVINDVLSGKDLRF
;
A
#
# COMPACT_ATOMS: atom_id res chain seq x y z
N MET A 1 13.49 18.38 72.77
CA MET A 1 13.96 18.72 71.41
C MET A 1 13.44 17.67 70.44
N LYS A 2 12.69 18.06 69.40
CA LYS A 2 12.25 17.15 68.34
C LYS A 2 13.31 17.17 67.24
N VAL A 3 13.92 16.03 66.96
CA VAL A 3 14.86 15.88 65.84
C VAL A 3 14.03 15.52 64.60
N PRO A 4 14.15 16.26 63.49
CA PRO A 4 13.44 15.90 62.26
C PRO A 4 13.96 14.55 61.76
N TYR A 5 13.05 13.66 61.38
CA TYR A 5 13.40 12.41 60.73
C TYR A 5 13.96 12.72 59.35
N VAL A 6 15.25 12.43 59.14
CA VAL A 6 15.94 12.62 57.86
C VAL A 6 16.30 11.26 57.28
N CYS A 7 15.30 10.47 56.87
CA CYS A 7 15.58 9.32 56.02
C CYS A 7 15.52 9.70 54.56
N CYS A 8 16.38 9.01 53.81
CA CYS A 8 16.12 8.68 52.41
C CYS A 8 16.42 9.81 51.41
N SER A 9 17.22 10.82 51.77
CA SER A 9 17.73 11.83 50.82
C SER A 9 18.44 11.17 49.63
N LYS A 10 19.33 10.20 49.91
CA LYS A 10 20.01 9.42 48.87
C LYS A 10 19.06 8.64 47.97
N LYS A 11 17.94 8.15 48.53
CA LYS A 11 16.97 7.34 47.78
C LYS A 11 16.15 8.20 46.81
N PHE A 12 15.89 9.45 47.19
CA PHE A 12 15.32 10.46 46.31
C PHE A 12 16.29 10.79 45.18
N GLU A 13 17.55 11.13 45.50
CA GLU A 13 18.57 11.43 44.50
C GLU A 13 18.80 10.26 43.53
N GLU A 14 18.90 9.02 44.03
CA GLU A 14 19.01 7.79 43.24
C GLU A 14 17.80 7.56 42.32
N HIS A 15 16.60 7.90 42.78
CA HIS A 15 15.39 7.77 41.96
C HIS A 15 15.42 8.70 40.74
N TYR A 16 15.90 9.94 40.89
CA TYR A 16 15.98 10.90 39.78
C TYR A 16 17.23 10.70 38.91
N THR A 17 18.37 10.30 39.49
CA THR A 17 19.60 10.02 38.74
C THR A 17 19.53 8.72 37.93
N ASN A 18 18.80 7.71 38.40
CA ASN A 18 18.60 6.47 37.63
C ASN A 18 17.42 6.57 36.65
N GLN A 19 16.56 7.59 36.76
CA GLN A 19 15.47 7.87 35.82
C GLN A 19 15.95 8.57 34.55
N SER A 20 17.13 9.20 34.55
CA SER A 20 17.84 9.47 33.31
C SER A 20 18.39 8.15 32.80
N GLY A 21 17.49 7.33 32.23
CA GLY A 21 17.91 6.22 31.39
C GLY A 21 18.94 6.74 30.40
N SER A 22 19.95 5.91 30.11
CA SER A 22 20.85 6.11 28.99
C SER A 22 19.99 6.36 27.75
N GLY A 23 19.77 7.64 27.46
CA GLY A 23 18.81 8.07 26.46
C GLY A 23 19.26 7.46 25.14
N ILE A 24 18.30 6.88 24.42
CA ILE A 24 18.50 6.46 23.03
C ILE A 24 19.30 7.59 22.36
N PRO A 25 20.53 7.33 21.88
CA PRO A 25 21.41 8.37 21.37
C PRO A 25 20.71 8.96 20.17
N HIS A 26 20.01 10.08 20.38
CA HIS A 26 19.11 10.75 19.46
C HIS A 26 18.05 9.87 18.79
N TYR A 27 16.90 10.46 18.46
CA TYR A 27 15.99 9.83 17.51
C TYR A 27 16.57 10.02 16.10
N GLU A 28 17.10 8.95 15.50
CA GLU A 28 17.41 8.92 14.08
C GLU A 28 16.14 8.51 13.33
N GLY A 29 15.46 9.49 12.73
CA GLY A 29 14.36 9.21 11.81
C GLY A 29 14.88 8.37 10.64
N ILE A 30 14.10 7.40 10.17
CA ILE A 30 14.44 6.63 8.97
C ILE A 30 14.54 7.65 7.82
N SER A 31 15.72 7.80 7.22
CA SER A 31 15.96 8.70 6.08
C SER A 31 15.17 8.32 4.82
N PHE A 32 14.47 7.18 4.85
CA PHE A 32 13.72 6.63 3.74
C PHE A 32 12.22 6.91 3.86
N GLN A 33 11.78 8.06 3.37
CA GLN A 33 10.37 8.24 3.03
C GLN A 33 10.03 7.28 1.87
N ARG A 34 9.13 6.32 2.10
CA ARG A 34 8.53 5.46 1.06
C ARG A 34 7.56 6.26 0.18
N GLY A 35 8.03 7.37 -0.39
CA GLY A 35 7.31 8.11 -1.40
C GLY A 35 7.46 7.40 -2.73
N TYR A 36 6.43 6.70 -3.20
CA TYR A 36 6.42 6.07 -4.52
C TYR A 36 6.48 7.09 -5.69
N GLY A 37 6.63 8.39 -5.40
CA GLY A 37 6.63 9.48 -6.37
C GLY A 37 5.38 9.49 -7.25
N LEU A 38 5.53 9.98 -8.48
CA LEU A 38 4.48 9.89 -9.51
C LEU A 38 4.04 8.45 -9.77
N GLY A 39 4.97 7.48 -9.67
CA GLY A 39 4.67 6.05 -9.78
C GLY A 39 3.65 5.56 -8.74
N GLY A 40 3.62 6.16 -7.55
CA GLY A 40 2.63 5.89 -6.51
C GLY A 40 1.22 6.32 -6.89
N VAL A 41 1.11 7.48 -7.55
CA VAL A 41 -0.17 8.04 -8.02
C VAL A 41 -0.72 7.16 -9.14
N PHE A 42 0.09 6.85 -10.15
CA PHE A 42 -0.32 5.96 -11.25
C PHE A 42 -0.61 4.54 -10.76
N ARG A 43 0.15 4.01 -9.80
CA ARG A 43 -0.13 2.69 -9.21
C ARG A 43 -1.50 2.63 -8.54
N ARG A 44 -1.92 3.69 -7.83
CA ARG A 44 -3.27 3.76 -7.24
C ARG A 44 -4.35 3.82 -8.31
N LEU A 45 -4.13 4.64 -9.35
CA LEU A 45 -5.06 4.78 -10.47
C LEU A 45 -5.21 3.45 -11.23
N PHE A 46 -4.10 2.81 -11.59
CA PHE A 46 -4.10 1.49 -12.24
C PHE A 46 -4.77 0.44 -11.37
N ARG A 47 -4.50 0.41 -10.06
CA ARG A 47 -5.12 -0.56 -9.15
C ARG A 47 -6.65 -0.37 -9.05
N ALA A 48 -7.13 0.87 -9.16
CA ALA A 48 -8.55 1.18 -9.18
C ALA A 48 -9.20 0.85 -10.54
N ALA A 49 -8.51 1.12 -11.65
CA ALA A 49 -9.03 0.92 -13.00
C ALA A 49 -8.96 -0.54 -13.50
N LEU A 50 -7.94 -1.31 -13.06
CA LEU A 50 -7.71 -2.70 -13.47
C LEU A 50 -8.95 -3.60 -13.37
N PRO A 51 -9.69 -3.64 -12.25
CA PRO A 51 -10.85 -4.54 -12.14
C PRO A 51 -11.94 -4.21 -13.17
N PHE A 52 -12.11 -2.95 -13.55
CA PHE A 52 -13.09 -2.55 -14.56
C PHE A 52 -12.61 -2.89 -15.97
N LEU A 53 -11.31 -2.66 -16.27
CA LEU A 53 -10.68 -3.05 -17.52
C LEU A 53 -10.71 -4.58 -17.74
N VAL A 54 -10.40 -5.36 -16.72
CA VAL A 54 -10.43 -6.83 -16.79
C VAL A 54 -11.86 -7.35 -16.95
N ARG A 55 -12.84 -6.73 -16.28
CA ARG A 55 -14.26 -7.10 -16.43
C ARG A 55 -14.81 -6.74 -17.81
N GLY A 56 -14.56 -5.50 -18.27
CA GLY A 56 -14.97 -5.04 -19.60
C GLY A 56 -14.29 -5.81 -20.72
N GLY A 57 -12.97 -6.01 -20.62
CA GLY A 57 -12.19 -6.77 -21.59
C GLY A 57 -12.60 -8.24 -21.70
N LYS A 58 -13.05 -8.88 -20.61
CA LYS A 58 -13.59 -10.25 -20.67
C LYS A 58 -14.89 -10.35 -21.44
N VAL A 59 -15.78 -9.35 -21.32
CA VAL A 59 -17.05 -9.33 -22.02
C VAL A 59 -16.82 -9.04 -23.50
N VAL A 60 -16.08 -7.98 -23.81
CA VAL A 60 -15.76 -7.60 -25.20
C VAL A 60 -14.93 -8.69 -25.88
N GLY A 61 -14.00 -9.32 -25.17
CA GLY A 61 -13.18 -10.42 -25.71
C GLY A 61 -13.98 -11.67 -26.05
N LYS A 62 -14.97 -12.05 -25.22
CA LYS A 62 -15.86 -13.18 -25.55
C LYS A 62 -16.70 -12.89 -26.78
N GLU A 63 -17.27 -11.68 -26.85
CA GLU A 63 -18.11 -11.27 -27.98
C GLU A 63 -17.29 -11.21 -29.27
N ALA A 64 -16.07 -10.68 -29.21
CA ALA A 64 -15.14 -10.66 -30.33
C ALA A 64 -14.79 -12.07 -30.83
N LEU A 65 -14.58 -13.03 -29.92
CA LEU A 65 -14.32 -14.43 -30.30
C LEU A 65 -15.53 -15.09 -30.96
N VAL A 66 -16.73 -14.92 -30.39
CA VAL A 66 -17.98 -15.45 -30.96
C VAL A 66 -18.25 -14.84 -32.34
N THR A 67 -18.07 -13.53 -32.46
CA THR A 67 -18.23 -12.80 -33.73
C THR A 67 -17.20 -13.27 -34.75
N GLY A 68 -15.93 -13.40 -34.34
CA GLY A 68 -14.85 -13.91 -35.19
C GLY A 68 -15.11 -15.33 -35.69
N MET A 69 -15.60 -16.23 -34.83
CA MET A 69 -15.99 -17.58 -35.23
C MET A 69 -17.16 -17.58 -36.21
N LYS A 70 -18.15 -16.71 -36.00
CA LYS A 70 -19.30 -16.58 -36.89
C LYS A 70 -18.88 -16.09 -38.28
N VAL A 71 -18.02 -15.07 -38.35
CA VAL A 71 -17.43 -14.55 -39.59
C VAL A 71 -16.67 -15.66 -40.34
N ILE A 72 -15.83 -16.44 -39.64
CA ILE A 72 -15.09 -17.56 -40.25
C ILE A 72 -16.06 -18.63 -40.79
N ASN A 73 -17.10 -18.99 -40.04
CA ASN A 73 -18.08 -19.99 -40.49
C ASN A 73 -18.90 -19.52 -41.69
N ASP A 74 -19.24 -18.23 -41.74
CA ASP A 74 -19.95 -17.63 -42.88
C ASP A 74 -19.07 -17.63 -44.14
N VAL A 75 -17.78 -17.30 -44.02
CA VAL A 75 -16.79 -17.39 -45.12
C VAL A 75 -16.62 -18.82 -45.60
N LEU A 76 -16.47 -19.79 -44.70
CA LEU A 76 -16.34 -21.20 -45.04
C LEU A 76 -17.61 -21.78 -45.68
N SER A 77 -18.78 -21.23 -45.34
CA SER A 77 -20.06 -21.62 -45.94
C SER A 77 -20.36 -20.92 -47.27
N GLY A 78 -19.42 -20.14 -47.79
CA GLY A 78 -19.55 -19.44 -49.08
C GLY A 78 -20.52 -18.26 -49.05
N LYS A 79 -20.84 -17.70 -47.87
CA LYS A 79 -21.61 -16.45 -47.77
C LYS A 79 -20.66 -15.25 -47.84
N ASP A 80 -20.92 -14.35 -48.79
CA ASP A 80 -20.18 -13.08 -48.91
C ASP A 80 -20.32 -12.24 -47.64
N LEU A 81 -19.19 -11.70 -47.17
CA LEU A 81 -19.12 -10.77 -46.04
C LEU A 81 -19.77 -9.44 -46.42
N ARG A 82 -21.01 -9.22 -45.98
CA ARG A 82 -21.66 -7.92 -46.06
C ARG A 82 -21.44 -7.18 -44.74
N PHE A 83 -20.66 -6.11 -44.81
CA PHE A 83 -20.42 -5.16 -43.72
C PHE A 83 -21.59 -4.18 -43.58
#